data_AF-A0A7C5MB58-F1
#
_entry.id   AF-A0A7C5MB58-F1
#
_cell.length_a   1.000
_cell.length_b   1.000
_cell.length_c   1.000
_cell.angle_alpha   90.00
_cell.angle_beta   90.00
_cell.angle_gamma   90.00
#
_symmetry.space_group_name_H-M   'P 1'
#
loop_
_entity.id
_entity.type
_entity.pdbx_description
1 polymer ?
#
loop_
_entity_poly.entity_id
_entity_poly.type
_entity_poly.pdbx_seq_one_letter_code
_entity_poly.pdbx_strand_id
1 'polypeptide(L)' 'SIVAKVIRDDIMIEFDRLYPQYGFARNKGYGTAQHREALKKFGPCPLHRRSFNLGLE' A
#
# COMPACT_ATOMS: atom_id res chain seq x y z
N SER A 1 -5.71 17.35 -7.29
CA SER A 1 -7.11 17.66 -7.66
C SER A 1 -8.04 16.61 -7.05
N ILE A 2 -9.34 16.89 -6.95
CA ILE A 2 -10.34 15.96 -6.41
C ILE A 2 -10.42 14.68 -7.25
N VAL A 3 -10.55 14.84 -8.57
CA VAL A 3 -10.68 13.72 -9.52
C VAL A 3 -9.51 12.73 -9.40
N ALA A 4 -8.27 13.22 -9.36
CA ALA A 4 -7.10 12.36 -9.23
C ALA A 4 -7.09 11.56 -7.92
N LYS A 5 -7.59 12.15 -6.82
CA LYS A 5 -7.65 11.47 -5.52
C LYS A 5 -8.69 10.36 -5.51
N VAL A 6 -9.89 10.63 -6.02
CA VAL A 6 -10.98 9.64 -6.09
C VAL A 6 -10.53 8.42 -6.90
N ILE A 7 -10.00 8.65 -8.10
CA ILE A 7 -9.50 7.56 -8.96
C ILE A 7 -8.38 6.77 -8.26
N ARG A 8 -7.41 7.46 -7.64
CA ARG A 8 -6.33 6.77 -6.91
C ARG A 8 -6.86 5.92 -5.77
N ASP A 9 -7.88 6.38 -5.04
CA ASP A 9 -8.43 5.65 -3.92
C ASP A 9 -9.18 4.39 -4.33
N ASP A 10 -9.89 4.43 -5.45
CA ASP A 10 -10.58 3.28 -6.04
C ASP A 10 -9.57 2.21 -6.49
N ILE A 11 -8.49 2.61 -7.17
CA ILE A 11 -7.39 1.70 -7.54
C ILE A 11 -6.78 1.03 -6.31
N MET A 12 -6.58 1.76 -5.21
CA MET A 12 -6.05 1.18 -3.98
C MET A 12 -7.02 0.18 -3.32
N ILE A 13 -8.34 0.33 -3.50
CA ILE A 13 -9.34 -0.64 -3.04
C ILE A 13 -9.25 -1.93 -3.87
N GLU A 14 -9.05 -1.82 -5.18
CA GLU A 14 -8.86 -2.99 -6.05
C GLU A 14 -7.57 -3.74 -5.70
N PHE A 15 -6.47 -3.02 -5.48
CA PHE A 15 -5.20 -3.62 -5.07
C PHE A 15 -5.25 -4.32 -3.71
N ASP A 16 -6.13 -3.86 -2.81
CA ASP A 16 -6.38 -4.55 -1.53
C ASP A 16 -6.94 -5.94 -1.75
N ARG A 17 -7.79 -6.14 -2.77
CA ARG A 17 -8.32 -7.47 -3.10
C ARG A 17 -7.24 -8.42 -3.61
N LEU A 18 -6.24 -7.89 -4.33
CA LEU A 18 -5.12 -8.66 -4.86
C LEU A 18 -4.04 -8.92 -3.80
N TYR A 19 -3.84 -7.98 -2.88
CA TYR A 19 -2.82 -8.05 -1.84
C TYR A 19 -3.39 -7.65 -0.46
N PRO A 20 -4.31 -8.45 0.10
CA PRO A 20 -5.07 -8.10 1.30
C PRO A 20 -4.21 -7.88 2.53
N GLN A 21 -3.01 -8.48 2.57
CA GLN A 21 -2.09 -8.35 3.70
C GLN A 21 -1.60 -6.91 3.94
N TYR A 22 -1.57 -6.04 2.93
CA TYR A 22 -1.02 -4.69 3.07
C TYR A 22 -2.06 -3.62 3.43
N GLY A 23 -3.36 -3.92 3.38
CA GLY A 23 -4.42 -3.00 3.79
C GLY A 23 -4.52 -1.73 2.92
N PHE A 24 -4.26 -1.84 1.61
CA PHE A 24 -4.33 -0.75 0.64
C PHE A 24 -5.70 -0.05 0.63
N ALA A 25 -6.80 -0.75 0.90
CA ALA A 25 -8.13 -0.13 0.97
C ALA A 25 -8.22 0.92 2.09
N ARG A 26 -7.45 0.73 3.18
CA ARG A 26 -7.43 1.64 4.35
C ARG A 26 -6.33 2.67 4.24
N ASN A 27 -5.10 2.24 3.93
CA ASN A 27 -3.93 3.11 3.98
C ASN A 27 -3.56 3.74 2.63
N LYS A 28 -4.20 3.35 1.53
CA LYS A 28 -3.98 3.91 0.19
C LYS A 28 -2.50 3.92 -0.27
N GLY A 29 -1.70 2.98 0.20
CA GLY A 29 -0.27 2.87 -0.09
C GLY A 29 0.63 3.80 0.72
N TYR A 30 0.11 4.52 1.71
CA TYR A 30 0.92 5.28 2.65
C TYR A 30 1.59 4.34 3.67
N GLY A 31 2.82 4.66 4.08
CA GLY A 31 3.58 3.89 5.06
C GLY A 31 3.04 4.10 6.48
N THR A 32 1.87 3.54 6.77
CA THR A 32 1.33 3.47 8.14
C THR A 32 2.06 2.39 8.95
N ALA A 33 1.87 2.37 10.28
CA ALA A 33 2.41 1.31 11.12
C ALA A 33 1.97 -0.08 10.63
N GLN A 34 0.67 -0.26 10.39
CA GLN A 34 0.10 -1.51 9.84
C GLN A 34 0.75 -1.92 8.52
N HIS A 35 0.99 -0.96 7.62
CA HIS A 35 1.60 -1.25 6.32
C HIS A 35 3.05 -1.72 6.49
N ARG A 36 3.83 -1.03 7.34
CA ARG A 36 5.21 -1.44 7.63
C ARG A 36 5.29 -2.81 8.30
N GLU A 37 4.36 -3.12 9.20
CA GLU A 37 4.28 -4.45 9.81
C GLU A 37 3.98 -5.54 8.76
N ALA A 38 3.07 -5.27 7.84
CA ALA A 38 2.79 -6.16 6.71
C ALA A 38 4.01 -6.33 5.80
N LEU A 39 4.73 -5.26 5.51
CA LEU A 39 5.99 -5.29 4.76
C LEU A 39 7.05 -6.16 5.44
N LYS A 40 7.22 -6.01 6.76
CA LYS A 40 8.15 -6.85 7.54
C LYS A 40 7.75 -8.33 7.53
N LYS A 41 6.45 -8.63 7.57
CA LYS A 41 5.93 -10.00 7.65
C LYS A 41 5.89 -10.72 6.30
N PHE A 42 5.51 -10.01 5.23
CA PHE A 42 5.22 -10.61 3.92
C PHE A 42 6.19 -10.17 2.81
N GLY A 43 7.09 -9.23 3.10
CA GLY A 43 7.96 -8.60 2.11
C GLY A 43 7.21 -7.59 1.21
N PRO A 44 7.91 -6.90 0.30
CA PRO A 44 7.29 -6.00 -0.66
C PRO A 44 6.67 -6.74 -1.85
N CYS A 45 5.43 -6.41 -2.21
CA CYS A 45 4.80 -6.82 -3.48
C CYS A 45 5.20 -5.93 -4.68
N PRO A 46 4.86 -6.31 -5.94
CA PRO A 46 5.21 -5.55 -7.15
C PRO A 46 4.74 -4.08 -7.17
N LEU A 47 3.70 -3.73 -6.42
CA LEU A 47 3.19 -2.36 -6.33
C LEU A 47 4.05 -1.43 -5.47
N HIS A 48 4.93 -1.99 -4.63
CA HIS A 48 5.79 -1.21 -3.75
C HIS A 48 6.92 -0.54 -4.54
N ARG A 49 7.12 0.74 -4.27
CA ARG A 49 8.24 1.51 -4.83
C ARG A 49 9.51 1.15 -4.07
N ARG A 50 10.36 0.32 -4.67
CA ARG A 50 11.61 -0.18 -4.06
C ARG A 50 12.66 0.89 -3.79
N SER A 51 12.55 2.06 -4.43
CA SER A 51 13.41 3.22 -4.17
C SER A 51 13.04 3.97 -2.88
N PHE A 52 11.89 3.66 -2.26
CA PHE A 52 11.47 4.29 -1.01
C PHE A 52 12.02 3.51 0.19
N ASN A 53 12.20 4.18 1.32
CA ASN A 53 12.48 3.48 2.57
C ASN A 53 11.21 2.71 3.01
N LEU A 54 11.25 1.38 2.91
CA LEU A 54 10.16 0.49 3.27
C LEU A 54 10.18 0.05 4.74
N GLY A 55 11.18 0.47 5.51
CA GLY A 55 11.34 0.09 6.92
C GLY A 55 11.59 -1.40 7.11
N LEU A 56 12.34 -2.02 6.19
CA LEU A 56 12.72 -3.44 6.22
C LEU A 56 14.04 -3.71 6.96
N GLU A 57 14.52 -2.71 7.71
CA GLU A 57 15.69 -2.80 8.60
C GLU A 57 15.31 -3.29 10.00
#